data_AF-A0A3D3UII0-F1
#
_entry.id   AF-A0A3D3UII0-F1
#
_cell.length_a   1.000
_cell.length_b   1.000
_cell.length_c   1.000
_cell.angle_alpha   90.00
_cell.angle_beta   90.00
_cell.angle_gamma   90.00
#
_symmetry.space_group_name_H-M   'P 1'
#
loop_
_entity.id
_entity.type
_entity.pdbx_description
1 polymer ?
#
loop_
_entity_poly.entity_id
_entity_poly.type
_entity_poly.pdbx_seq_one_letter_code
_entity_poly.pdbx_strand_id
1 'polypeptide(L)'
;MDFSFTEEQTLLRNSVQRFIQDNYDFDSRQKIVHSDSGWNPDHWKAFAELGLLAAPFAEQYGGFGGGPVETMIVMEEFGRGLVVEPYLQTVILCGGLIDAAGSEKQKADLLPKIAGGELVLACAYAEPQGRYNLADLTTRAEKSGDGYVLNGQKAVVIGAPWADKLIVSARTGGDQRDADGVSLFIVDKGADGVSTRDYPTVDGQRASEIKFENVALAADALLGTEGQGLPVLEAAIDRAIAGLCAEAVGCMRVLTDATVEYCKTRK
;
A
#
# COMPACT_ATOMS: atom_id res chain seq x y z
N MET A 1 -28.46 15.92 -7.56
CA MET A 1 -27.26 15.14 -7.23
C MET A 1 -26.98 14.30 -8.45
N ASP A 2 -25.83 14.50 -9.09
CA ASP A 2 -25.41 13.74 -10.26
C ASP A 2 -24.42 12.67 -9.80
N PHE A 3 -24.67 11.42 -10.20
CA PHE A 3 -23.86 10.25 -9.84
C PHE A 3 -23.12 9.67 -11.06
N SER A 4 -23.21 10.36 -12.20
CA SER A 4 -22.56 9.93 -13.43
C SER A 4 -21.06 10.19 -13.34
N PHE A 5 -20.27 9.27 -13.89
CA PHE A 5 -18.84 9.53 -14.07
C PHE A 5 -18.62 10.60 -15.13
N THR A 6 -17.53 11.37 -14.95
CA THR A 6 -17.01 12.23 -16.00
C THR A 6 -16.50 11.39 -17.18
N GLU A 7 -16.23 12.04 -18.31
CA GLU A 7 -15.63 11.36 -19.48
C GLU A 7 -14.25 10.78 -19.12
N GLU A 8 -13.43 11.53 -18.38
CA GLU A 8 -12.11 11.09 -17.91
C GLU A 8 -12.20 9.87 -16.98
N GLN A 9 -13.12 9.89 -16.02
CA GLN A 9 -13.38 8.76 -15.12
C GLN A 9 -13.87 7.52 -15.90
N THR A 10 -14.69 7.72 -16.92
CA THR A 10 -15.17 6.63 -17.79
C THR A 10 -14.02 6.04 -18.62
N LEU A 11 -13.13 6.88 -19.15
CA LEU A 11 -11.95 6.44 -19.89
C LEU A 11 -10.98 5.67 -19.00
N LEU A 12 -10.73 6.15 -17.77
CA LEU A 12 -9.93 5.45 -16.77
C LEU A 12 -10.52 4.06 -16.51
N ARG A 13 -11.81 3.99 -16.16
CA ARG A 13 -12.50 2.72 -15.91
C ARG A 13 -12.35 1.74 -17.07
N ASN A 14 -12.66 2.18 -18.29
CA ASN A 14 -12.60 1.32 -19.48
C ASN A 14 -11.19 0.81 -19.75
N SER A 15 -10.17 1.63 -19.47
CA SER A 15 -8.76 1.26 -19.67
C SER A 15 -8.33 0.20 -18.66
N VAL A 16 -8.66 0.37 -17.37
CA VAL A 16 -8.37 -0.64 -16.34
C VAL A 16 -9.15 -1.92 -16.61
N GLN A 17 -10.45 -1.81 -16.93
CA GLN A 17 -11.30 -2.96 -17.23
C GLN A 17 -10.73 -3.81 -18.36
N ARG A 18 -10.29 -3.19 -19.46
CA ARG A 18 -9.68 -3.90 -20.59
C ARG A 18 -8.40 -4.61 -20.15
N PHE A 19 -7.52 -3.92 -19.42
CA PHE A 19 -6.30 -4.55 -18.91
C PHE A 19 -6.59 -5.80 -18.07
N ILE A 20 -7.57 -5.71 -17.17
CA ILE A 20 -7.97 -6.84 -16.30
C ILE A 20 -8.54 -8.00 -17.12
N GLN A 21 -9.38 -7.73 -18.12
CA GLN A 21 -9.93 -8.77 -19.00
C GLN A 21 -8.84 -9.50 -19.79
N ASP A 22 -7.83 -8.77 -20.25
CA ASP A 22 -6.78 -9.31 -21.13
C ASP A 22 -5.66 -10.04 -20.36
N ASN A 23 -5.40 -9.67 -19.10
CA ASN A 23 -4.21 -10.11 -18.37
C ASN A 23 -4.50 -10.84 -17.03
N TYR A 24 -5.73 -10.76 -16.51
CA TYR A 24 -6.09 -11.21 -15.16
C TYR A 24 -7.22 -12.24 -15.13
N ASP A 25 -7.28 -13.13 -16.14
CA ASP A 25 -8.15 -14.30 -16.04
C ASP A 25 -7.74 -15.23 -14.88
N PHE A 26 -8.65 -16.15 -14.51
CA PHE A 26 -8.45 -17.00 -13.35
C PHE A 26 -7.16 -17.82 -13.43
N ASP A 27 -6.87 -18.44 -14.57
CA ASP A 27 -5.70 -19.30 -14.75
C ASP A 27 -4.40 -18.49 -14.74
N SER A 28 -4.38 -17.31 -15.36
CA SER A 28 -3.23 -16.40 -15.36
C SER A 28 -2.93 -15.93 -13.94
N ARG A 29 -3.96 -15.51 -13.19
CA ARG A 29 -3.80 -15.18 -11.77
C ARG A 29 -3.27 -16.35 -10.95
N GLN A 30 -3.80 -17.56 -11.14
CA GLN A 30 -3.33 -18.75 -10.41
C GLN A 30 -1.86 -19.07 -10.70
N LYS A 31 -1.38 -18.84 -11.93
CA LYS A 31 0.05 -18.99 -12.25
C LYS A 31 0.90 -17.94 -11.52
N ILE A 32 0.43 -16.70 -11.42
CA ILE A 32 1.15 -15.61 -10.74
C ILE A 32 1.29 -15.93 -9.23
N VAL A 33 0.19 -16.26 -8.55
CA VAL A 33 0.23 -16.45 -7.08
C VAL A 33 1.08 -17.65 -6.65
N HIS A 34 1.15 -18.70 -7.47
CA HIS A 34 1.95 -19.90 -7.23
C HIS A 34 3.39 -19.79 -7.75
N SER A 35 3.75 -18.68 -8.40
CA SER A 35 5.14 -18.43 -8.79
C SER A 35 6.01 -18.11 -7.56
N ASP A 36 7.32 -18.21 -7.73
CA ASP A 36 8.28 -17.88 -6.67
C ASP A 36 8.18 -16.39 -6.27
N SER A 37 7.95 -15.50 -7.24
CA SER A 37 7.82 -14.06 -7.01
C SER A 37 6.47 -13.69 -6.38
N GLY A 38 5.41 -14.47 -6.63
CA GLY A 38 4.06 -14.23 -6.10
C GLY A 38 3.33 -13.00 -6.67
N TRP A 39 3.93 -12.33 -7.65
CA TRP A 39 3.40 -11.18 -8.39
C TRP A 39 4.01 -11.13 -9.79
N ASN A 40 3.48 -10.31 -10.69
CA ASN A 40 4.03 -10.10 -12.02
C ASN A 40 4.63 -8.68 -12.16
N PRO A 41 5.96 -8.53 -12.18
CA PRO A 41 6.62 -7.23 -12.39
C PRO A 41 6.23 -6.54 -13.70
N ASP A 42 5.86 -7.29 -14.73
CA ASP A 42 5.44 -6.69 -16.00
C ASP A 42 4.02 -6.11 -15.92
N HIS A 43 3.15 -6.65 -15.07
CA HIS A 43 1.87 -6.01 -14.75
C HIS A 43 2.08 -4.72 -13.96
N TRP A 44 3.02 -4.71 -13.02
CA TRP A 44 3.37 -3.50 -12.29
C TRP A 44 3.88 -2.38 -13.22
N LYS A 45 4.75 -2.71 -14.18
CA LYS A 45 5.19 -1.77 -15.22
C LYS A 45 4.02 -1.28 -16.06
N ALA A 46 3.12 -2.17 -16.48
CA ALA A 46 1.94 -1.79 -17.24
C ALA A 46 1.03 -0.83 -16.45
N PHE A 47 0.92 -0.97 -15.13
CA PHE A 47 0.19 -0.01 -14.29
C PHE A 47 0.81 1.39 -14.34
N ALA A 48 2.14 1.48 -14.36
CA ALA A 48 2.86 2.75 -14.51
C ALA A 48 2.64 3.34 -15.91
N GLU A 49 2.74 2.54 -16.97
CA GLU A 49 2.53 2.97 -18.37
C GLU A 49 1.10 3.45 -18.63
N LEU A 50 0.11 2.83 -18.00
CA LEU A 50 -1.30 3.26 -18.00
C LEU A 50 -1.54 4.47 -17.08
N GLY A 51 -0.54 4.88 -16.31
CA GLY A 51 -0.61 6.01 -15.37
C GLY A 51 -1.45 5.75 -14.12
N LEU A 52 -1.77 4.49 -13.81
CA LEU A 52 -2.58 4.11 -12.65
C LEU A 52 -1.87 4.42 -11.33
N LEU A 53 -0.55 4.23 -11.30
CA LEU A 53 0.29 4.52 -10.13
C LEU A 53 0.43 6.02 -9.87
N ALA A 54 0.34 6.83 -10.93
CA ALA A 54 0.44 8.28 -10.89
C ALA A 54 -0.90 8.97 -10.56
N ALA A 55 -2.02 8.26 -10.76
CA ALA A 55 -3.37 8.80 -10.69
C ALA A 55 -3.66 9.63 -9.43
N PRO A 56 -3.35 9.19 -8.19
CA PRO A 56 -3.74 9.93 -6.98
C PRO A 56 -2.78 11.05 -6.58
N PHE A 57 -1.63 11.21 -7.24
CA PHE A 57 -0.63 12.20 -6.84
C PHE A 57 -0.81 13.53 -7.55
N ALA A 58 -0.37 14.63 -6.92
CA ALA A 58 -0.41 15.94 -7.54
C ALA A 58 0.50 16.04 -8.78
N GLU A 59 0.11 16.86 -9.76
CA GLU A 59 0.87 17.07 -11.01
C GLU A 59 2.32 17.51 -10.77
N GLN A 60 2.57 18.33 -9.74
CA GLN A 60 3.91 18.78 -9.38
C GLN A 60 4.87 17.65 -8.98
N TYR A 61 4.34 16.47 -8.65
CA TYR A 61 5.11 15.26 -8.34
C TYR A 61 4.94 14.17 -9.41
N GLY A 62 4.50 14.54 -10.62
CA GLY A 62 4.35 13.62 -11.75
C GLY A 62 3.05 12.82 -11.75
N GLY A 63 2.06 13.21 -10.94
CA GLY A 63 0.74 12.57 -10.91
C GLY A 63 -0.32 13.27 -11.78
N PHE A 64 -1.56 12.81 -11.67
CA PHE A 64 -2.71 13.37 -12.41
C PHE A 64 -3.72 14.13 -11.55
N GLY A 65 -3.44 14.30 -10.25
CA GLY A 65 -4.32 15.00 -9.32
C GLY A 65 -5.67 14.32 -9.08
N GLY A 66 -5.75 13.02 -9.37
CA GLY A 66 -6.95 12.22 -9.16
C GLY A 66 -7.33 12.14 -7.69
N GLY A 67 -8.63 12.16 -7.43
CA GLY A 67 -9.17 12.12 -6.09
C GLY A 67 -9.58 10.72 -5.63
N PRO A 68 -10.39 10.66 -4.56
CA PRO A 68 -10.94 9.41 -4.05
C PRO A 68 -11.79 8.66 -5.08
N VAL A 69 -12.47 9.35 -6.01
CA VAL A 69 -13.33 8.72 -7.01
C VAL A 69 -12.52 7.92 -8.01
N GLU A 70 -11.44 8.50 -8.54
CA GLU A 70 -10.52 7.85 -9.47
C GLU A 70 -9.86 6.64 -8.81
N THR A 71 -9.43 6.79 -7.55
CA THR A 71 -8.87 5.68 -6.75
C THR A 71 -9.89 4.54 -6.61
N MET A 72 -11.15 4.85 -6.29
CA MET A 72 -12.21 3.84 -6.16
C MET A 72 -12.53 3.15 -7.49
N ILE A 73 -12.48 3.86 -8.62
CA ILE A 73 -12.66 3.27 -9.95
C ILE A 73 -11.57 2.23 -10.23
N VAL A 74 -10.30 2.55 -9.97
CA VAL A 74 -9.18 1.61 -10.15
C VAL A 74 -9.35 0.39 -9.23
N MET A 75 -9.64 0.62 -7.94
CA MET A 75 -9.80 -0.48 -6.98
C MET A 75 -10.99 -1.38 -7.32
N GLU A 76 -12.14 -0.84 -7.77
CA GLU A 76 -13.27 -1.67 -8.21
C GLU A 76 -12.87 -2.60 -9.36
N GLU A 77 -12.19 -2.08 -10.38
CA GLU A 77 -11.75 -2.91 -11.51
C GLU A 77 -10.65 -3.91 -11.10
N PHE A 78 -9.75 -3.54 -10.20
CA PHE A 78 -8.76 -4.47 -9.64
C PHE A 78 -9.40 -5.62 -8.86
N GLY A 79 -10.48 -5.36 -8.12
CA GLY A 79 -11.26 -6.39 -7.44
C GLY A 79 -11.88 -7.41 -8.41
N ARG A 80 -12.26 -6.99 -9.62
CA ARG A 80 -12.78 -7.93 -10.64
C ARG A 80 -11.72 -8.94 -11.09
N GLY A 81 -10.45 -8.55 -11.11
CA GLY A 81 -9.31 -9.41 -11.46
C GLY A 81 -8.65 -10.10 -10.28
N LEU A 82 -9.02 -9.76 -9.04
CA LEU A 82 -8.31 -10.14 -7.82
C LEU A 82 -6.79 -9.85 -7.95
N VAL A 83 -6.46 -8.65 -8.42
CA VAL A 83 -5.08 -8.19 -8.66
C VAL A 83 -4.23 -8.36 -7.40
N VAL A 84 -2.98 -8.80 -7.58
CA VAL A 84 -2.08 -9.14 -6.46
C VAL A 84 -0.90 -8.20 -6.29
N GLU A 85 -0.61 -7.36 -7.27
CA GLU A 85 0.42 -6.33 -7.14
C GLU A 85 0.07 -5.32 -6.03
N PRO A 86 1.07 -4.75 -5.33
CA PRO A 86 0.88 -3.99 -4.09
C PRO A 86 0.38 -2.56 -4.31
N TYR A 87 -0.63 -2.35 -5.16
CA TYR A 87 -1.17 -1.02 -5.46
C TYR A 87 -1.72 -0.32 -4.21
N LEU A 88 -2.54 -1.03 -3.43
CA LEU A 88 -3.11 -0.48 -2.19
C LEU A 88 -2.02 -0.08 -1.19
N GLN A 89 -1.00 -0.95 -1.03
CA GLN A 89 0.06 -0.76 -0.05
C GLN A 89 1.02 0.36 -0.48
N THR A 90 1.44 0.37 -1.73
CA THR A 90 2.41 1.33 -2.25
C THR A 90 1.78 2.68 -2.59
N VAL A 91 0.71 2.69 -3.40
CA VAL A 91 0.15 3.93 -3.95
C VAL A 91 -0.80 4.61 -2.96
N ILE A 92 -1.81 3.88 -2.49
CA ILE A 92 -2.85 4.48 -1.64
C ILE A 92 -2.31 4.73 -0.23
N LEU A 93 -1.73 3.70 0.41
CA LEU A 93 -1.29 3.79 1.80
C LEU A 93 0.05 4.53 1.92
N CYS A 94 1.14 4.00 1.37
CA CYS A 94 2.45 4.63 1.51
C CYS A 94 2.56 5.96 0.76
N GLY A 95 2.08 6.04 -0.47
CA GLY A 95 2.02 7.29 -1.23
C GLY A 95 1.18 8.35 -0.52
N GLY A 96 0.01 7.98 0.01
CA GLY A 96 -0.82 8.87 0.82
C GLY A 96 -0.16 9.36 2.11
N LEU A 97 0.62 8.51 2.79
CA LEU A 97 1.42 8.91 3.96
C LEU A 97 2.52 9.92 3.60
N ILE A 98 3.23 9.70 2.49
CA ILE A 98 4.27 10.60 2.00
C ILE A 98 3.66 11.93 1.56
N ASP A 99 2.52 11.92 0.88
CA ASP A 99 1.84 13.16 0.48
C ASP A 99 1.31 13.94 1.71
N ALA A 100 0.78 13.25 2.71
CA ALA A 100 0.23 13.90 3.89
C ALA A 100 1.30 14.48 4.85
N ALA A 101 2.42 13.77 5.04
CA ALA A 101 3.40 14.09 6.08
C ALA A 101 4.85 14.25 5.60
N GLY A 102 5.14 13.96 4.33
CA GLY A 102 6.46 14.12 3.76
C GLY A 102 6.93 15.56 3.77
N SER A 103 8.21 15.77 4.03
CA SER A 103 8.89 17.00 3.65
C SER A 103 8.88 17.16 2.13
N GLU A 104 9.03 18.39 1.63
CA GLU A 104 9.11 18.64 0.18
C GLU A 104 10.22 17.81 -0.50
N LYS A 105 11.35 17.60 0.19
CA LYS A 105 12.43 16.73 -0.29
C LYS A 105 11.96 15.27 -0.43
N GLN A 106 11.26 14.73 0.57
CA GLN A 106 10.74 13.36 0.53
C GLN A 106 9.68 13.20 -0.56
N LYS A 107 8.75 14.16 -0.69
CA LYS A 107 7.71 14.13 -1.73
C LYS A 107 8.33 14.17 -3.13
N ALA A 108 9.23 15.11 -3.38
CA ALA A 108 9.88 15.28 -4.68
C ALA A 108 10.79 14.10 -5.06
N ASP A 109 11.37 13.39 -4.08
CA ASP A 109 12.22 12.23 -4.36
C ASP A 109 11.45 10.91 -4.52
N LEU A 110 10.37 10.72 -3.76
CA LEU A 110 9.70 9.42 -3.64
C LEU A 110 8.44 9.30 -4.50
N LEU A 111 7.57 10.32 -4.51
CA LEU A 111 6.29 10.24 -5.23
C LEU A 111 6.46 10.03 -6.75
N PRO A 112 7.41 10.70 -7.44
CA PRO A 112 7.64 10.43 -8.86
C PRO A 112 8.10 8.99 -9.12
N LYS A 113 8.90 8.40 -8.23
CA LYS A 113 9.37 7.00 -8.36
C LYS A 113 8.27 5.98 -8.10
N ILE A 114 7.31 6.32 -7.24
CA ILE A 114 6.11 5.50 -7.07
C ILE A 114 5.25 5.59 -8.33
N ALA A 115 5.05 6.82 -8.84
CA ALA A 115 4.26 7.07 -10.05
C ALA A 115 4.82 6.37 -11.29
N GLY A 116 6.15 6.32 -11.44
CA GLY A 116 6.84 5.60 -12.51
C GLY A 116 6.99 4.09 -12.28
N GLY A 117 6.61 3.59 -11.11
CA GLY A 117 6.70 2.18 -10.75
C GLY A 117 8.12 1.70 -10.41
N GLU A 118 9.10 2.60 -10.28
CA GLU A 118 10.48 2.26 -9.88
C GLU A 118 10.65 2.05 -8.38
N LEU A 119 9.68 2.47 -7.56
CA LEU A 119 9.73 2.34 -6.11
C LEU A 119 8.47 1.67 -5.57
N VAL A 120 8.66 0.50 -4.94
CA VAL A 120 7.61 -0.22 -4.22
C VAL A 120 7.78 0.01 -2.73
N LEU A 121 6.68 0.32 -2.03
CA LEU A 121 6.67 0.49 -0.58
C LEU A 121 5.63 -0.39 0.10
N ALA A 122 5.91 -0.73 1.35
CA ALA A 122 4.96 -1.36 2.25
C ALA A 122 4.92 -0.63 3.61
N CYS A 123 3.73 -0.58 4.22
CA CYS A 123 3.54 0.06 5.52
C CYS A 123 3.60 -0.97 6.65
N ALA A 124 4.67 -0.92 7.43
CA ALA A 124 4.93 -1.83 8.54
C ALA A 124 4.43 -1.21 9.86
N TYR A 125 3.10 -1.21 10.04
CA TYR A 125 2.47 -0.67 11.25
C TYR A 125 2.08 -1.73 12.28
N ALA A 126 1.60 -2.89 11.82
CA ALA A 126 1.01 -3.92 12.67
C ALA A 126 2.06 -4.69 13.50
N GLU A 127 1.70 -5.01 14.74
CA GLU A 127 2.48 -5.83 15.66
C GLU A 127 1.61 -6.94 16.25
N PRO A 128 2.17 -8.11 16.62
CA PRO A 128 1.39 -9.27 17.08
C PRO A 128 0.40 -8.97 18.21
N GLN A 129 0.78 -8.09 19.15
CA GLN A 129 -0.07 -7.71 20.28
C GLN A 129 -1.11 -6.62 19.95
N GLY A 130 -0.83 -5.76 18.95
CA GLY A 130 -1.59 -4.53 18.74
C GLY A 130 -3.01 -4.73 18.22
N ARG A 131 -3.26 -5.86 17.53
CA ARG A 131 -4.54 -6.18 16.89
C ARG A 131 -5.03 -5.00 16.01
N TYR A 132 -6.13 -4.35 16.39
CA TYR A 132 -6.70 -3.20 15.68
C TYR A 132 -6.35 -1.85 16.32
N ASN A 133 -5.58 -1.84 17.41
CA ASN A 133 -5.16 -0.60 18.06
C ASN A 133 -3.80 -0.17 17.51
N LEU A 134 -3.80 0.83 16.62
CA LEU A 134 -2.60 1.34 15.96
C LEU A 134 -1.63 2.04 16.93
N ALA A 135 -2.11 2.46 18.11
CA ALA A 135 -1.27 3.00 19.17
C ALA A 135 -0.55 1.91 19.99
N ASP A 136 -1.03 0.66 19.96
CA ASP A 136 -0.46 -0.45 20.73
C ASP A 136 0.72 -1.10 19.99
N LEU A 137 1.88 -0.46 20.15
CA LEU A 137 3.12 -0.89 19.51
C LEU A 137 4.30 -0.88 20.48
N THR A 138 5.28 -1.75 20.24
CA THR A 138 6.46 -1.96 21.06
C THR A 138 7.75 -1.66 20.31
N THR A 139 7.70 -1.56 18.98
CA THR A 139 8.81 -1.07 18.17
C THR A 139 9.19 0.35 18.60
N ARG A 140 10.47 0.60 18.86
CA ARG A 140 10.98 1.88 19.35
C ARG A 140 12.05 2.45 18.43
N ALA A 141 12.03 3.77 18.29
CA ALA A 141 13.07 4.54 17.64
C ALA A 141 13.65 5.51 18.68
N GLU A 142 14.86 5.24 19.13
CA GLU A 142 15.54 6.07 20.16
C GLU A 142 16.50 7.05 19.49
N LYS A 143 16.55 8.30 19.96
CA LYS A 143 17.49 9.31 19.44
C LYS A 143 18.94 8.82 19.58
N SER A 144 19.70 8.96 18.50
CA SER A 144 21.14 8.67 18.48
C SER A 144 21.85 9.68 17.58
N GLY A 145 22.54 10.63 18.20
CA GLY A 145 23.06 11.81 17.50
C GLY A 145 21.92 12.62 16.86
N ASP A 146 22.06 12.93 15.57
CA ASP A 146 21.02 13.63 14.79
C ASP A 146 19.93 12.68 14.26
N GLY A 147 20.13 11.37 14.38
CA GLY A 147 19.23 10.33 13.85
C GLY A 147 18.54 9.51 14.94
N TYR A 148 18.21 8.28 14.58
CA TYR A 148 17.55 7.32 15.47
C TYR A 148 18.15 5.92 15.33
N VAL A 149 17.94 5.09 16.35
CA VAL A 149 18.16 3.64 16.28
C VAL A 149 16.82 2.94 16.48
N LEU A 150 16.43 2.17 15.47
CA LEU A 150 15.16 1.45 15.43
C LEU A 150 15.34 0.00 15.87
N ASN A 151 14.50 -0.44 16.82
CA ASN A 151 14.45 -1.80 17.33
C ASN A 151 13.00 -2.26 17.47
N GLY A 152 12.69 -3.48 17.04
CA GLY A 152 11.36 -4.05 17.19
C GLY A 152 11.02 -5.09 16.14
N GLN A 153 9.72 -5.32 15.97
CA GLN A 153 9.21 -6.26 14.97
C GLN A 153 7.84 -5.81 14.48
N LYS A 154 7.55 -6.13 13.22
CA LYS A 154 6.27 -5.90 12.55
C LYS A 154 5.79 -7.22 11.95
N ALA A 155 4.48 -7.39 11.97
CA ALA A 155 3.83 -8.62 11.53
C ALA A 155 2.85 -8.34 10.40
N VAL A 156 2.65 -9.35 9.55
CA VAL A 156 1.66 -9.30 8.45
C VAL A 156 1.82 -8.04 7.59
N VAL A 157 3.06 -7.68 7.25
CA VAL A 157 3.33 -6.51 6.41
C VAL A 157 3.07 -6.88 4.96
N ILE A 158 1.84 -6.69 4.50
CA ILE A 158 1.42 -7.01 3.12
C ILE A 158 2.25 -6.18 2.13
N GLY A 159 2.69 -6.80 1.04
CA GLY A 159 3.50 -6.17 0.00
C GLY A 159 4.98 -6.00 0.36
N ALA A 160 5.38 -6.21 1.62
CA ALA A 160 6.77 -6.12 2.04
C ALA A 160 7.72 -7.05 1.28
N PRO A 161 7.35 -8.27 0.84
CA PRO A 161 8.23 -9.12 0.03
C PRO A 161 8.74 -8.42 -1.24
N TRP A 162 7.96 -7.49 -1.80
CA TRP A 162 8.30 -6.75 -3.02
C TRP A 162 8.79 -5.32 -2.78
N ALA A 163 8.70 -4.83 -1.54
CA ALA A 163 9.03 -3.45 -1.21
C ALA A 163 10.53 -3.18 -1.23
N ASP A 164 10.92 -2.01 -1.76
CA ASP A 164 12.27 -1.47 -1.64
C ASP A 164 12.44 -0.72 -0.31
N LYS A 165 11.38 -0.01 0.11
CA LYS A 165 11.34 0.78 1.35
C LYS A 165 10.10 0.45 2.18
N LEU A 166 10.22 0.65 3.48
CA LEU A 166 9.16 0.46 4.46
C LEU A 166 8.80 1.80 5.09
N ILE A 167 7.52 2.05 5.31
CA ILE A 167 7.09 3.08 6.27
C ILE A 167 6.77 2.37 7.57
N VAL A 168 7.56 2.62 8.61
CA VAL A 168 7.50 1.90 9.89
C VAL A 168 6.94 2.82 10.97
N SER A 169 5.90 2.36 11.68
CA SER A 169 5.46 3.04 12.91
C SER A 169 6.32 2.59 14.10
N ALA A 170 6.86 3.55 14.85
CA ALA A 170 7.69 3.27 16.01
C ALA A 170 7.48 4.33 17.10
N ARG A 171 7.68 3.95 18.36
CA ARG A 171 7.59 4.89 19.47
C ARG A 171 8.90 5.63 19.69
N THR A 172 8.79 6.95 19.73
CA THR A 172 9.86 7.88 20.10
C THR A 172 9.68 8.44 21.51
N GLY A 173 8.50 8.27 22.11
CA GLY A 173 8.20 8.63 23.51
C GLY A 173 6.95 7.92 24.03
N GLY A 174 6.55 8.13 25.28
CA GLY A 174 5.30 7.58 25.84
C GLY A 174 5.27 6.05 26.06
N ASP A 175 4.15 5.60 26.65
CA ASP A 175 3.87 4.21 27.03
C ASP A 175 3.19 3.41 25.91
N GLN A 176 3.08 2.08 26.12
CA GLN A 176 2.71 1.08 25.09
C GLN A 176 1.51 1.45 24.22
N ARG A 177 0.52 2.12 24.80
CA ARG A 177 -0.79 2.35 24.20
C ARG A 177 -1.17 3.82 24.17
N ASP A 178 -0.22 4.70 24.47
CA ASP A 178 -0.45 6.13 24.41
C ASP A 178 -0.67 6.57 22.97
N ALA A 179 -1.62 7.48 22.76
CA ALA A 179 -1.89 8.03 21.44
C ALA A 179 -0.75 8.93 20.93
N ASP A 180 -0.12 9.66 21.85
CA ASP A 180 1.06 10.47 21.59
C ASP A 180 2.33 9.61 21.62
N GLY A 181 3.38 10.07 20.93
CA GLY A 181 4.70 9.43 20.97
C GLY A 181 4.92 8.35 19.91
N VAL A 182 3.95 8.14 19.02
CA VAL A 182 4.12 7.35 17.79
C VAL A 182 4.68 8.25 16.67
N SER A 183 5.74 7.79 16.01
CA SER A 183 6.36 8.43 14.85
C SER A 183 6.36 7.46 13.66
N LEU A 184 6.48 8.02 12.44
CA LEU A 184 6.61 7.25 11.20
C LEU A 184 8.02 7.44 10.63
N PHE A 185 8.62 6.38 10.13
CA PHE A 185 9.96 6.40 9.54
C PHE A 185 9.99 5.72 8.19
N ILE A 186 10.68 6.31 7.21
CA ILE A 186 11.01 5.66 5.94
C ILE A 186 12.32 4.90 6.14
N VAL A 187 12.28 3.58 5.93
CA VAL A 187 13.40 2.67 6.18
C VAL A 187 13.69 1.87 4.92
N ASP A 188 14.95 1.79 4.50
CA ASP A 188 15.35 0.88 3.43
C ASP A 188 15.17 -0.57 3.88
N LYS A 189 14.44 -1.40 3.10
CA LYS A 189 14.21 -2.81 3.45
C LYS A 189 15.54 -3.58 3.53
N GLY A 190 16.52 -3.19 2.73
CA GLY A 190 17.87 -3.76 2.70
C GLY A 190 18.87 -3.14 3.68
N ALA A 191 18.45 -2.26 4.59
CA ALA A 191 19.35 -1.65 5.57
C ALA A 191 19.91 -2.67 6.56
N ASP A 192 21.13 -2.43 7.04
CA ASP A 192 21.75 -3.24 8.10
C ASP A 192 20.86 -3.29 9.35
N GLY A 193 20.63 -4.50 9.85
CA GLY A 193 19.74 -4.76 11.00
C GLY A 193 18.27 -5.00 10.64
N VAL A 194 17.88 -4.87 9.36
CA VAL A 194 16.55 -5.29 8.89
C VAL A 194 16.61 -6.74 8.44
N SER A 195 15.68 -7.56 8.94
CA SER A 195 15.51 -8.94 8.47
C SER A 195 14.03 -9.23 8.21
N THR A 196 13.75 -10.00 7.16
CA THR A 196 12.38 -10.36 6.78
C THR A 196 12.20 -11.86 6.70
N ARG A 197 10.99 -12.30 7.00
CA ARG A 197 10.50 -13.65 6.70
C ARG A 197 9.24 -13.51 5.87
N ASP A 198 9.35 -13.82 4.59
CA ASP A 198 8.30 -13.64 3.61
C ASP A 198 7.42 -14.91 3.52
N TYR A 199 6.12 -14.73 3.30
CA TYR A 199 5.17 -15.84 3.20
C TYR A 199 3.92 -15.48 2.36
N PRO A 200 3.26 -16.49 1.75
CA PRO A 200 1.97 -16.30 1.11
C PRO A 200 0.84 -16.17 2.12
N THR A 201 -0.17 -15.38 1.76
CA THR A 201 -1.43 -15.25 2.49
C THR A 201 -2.52 -16.12 1.84
N VAL A 202 -3.61 -16.37 2.57
CA VAL A 202 -4.69 -17.28 2.14
C VAL A 202 -5.38 -16.86 0.84
N ASP A 203 -5.39 -15.57 0.55
CA ASP A 203 -5.97 -14.94 -0.64
C ASP A 203 -4.98 -14.86 -1.82
N GLY A 204 -3.74 -15.33 -1.64
CA GLY A 204 -2.72 -15.37 -2.70
C GLY A 204 -1.82 -14.14 -2.77
N GLN A 205 -1.99 -13.16 -1.88
CA GLN A 205 -1.02 -12.07 -1.71
C GLN A 205 0.25 -12.56 -0.99
N ARG A 206 1.17 -11.64 -0.71
CA ARG A 206 2.41 -11.89 0.02
C ARG A 206 2.58 -10.89 1.16
N ALA A 207 3.09 -11.36 2.29
CA ALA A 207 3.40 -10.55 3.46
C ALA A 207 4.74 -10.95 4.07
N SER A 208 5.28 -10.09 4.93
CA SER A 208 6.49 -10.38 5.70
C SER A 208 6.26 -10.19 7.20
N GLU A 209 6.90 -11.04 8.00
CA GLU A 209 7.34 -10.64 9.34
C GLU A 209 8.65 -9.87 9.18
N ILE A 210 8.80 -8.74 9.86
CA ILE A 210 9.98 -7.89 9.76
C ILE A 210 10.54 -7.67 11.16
N LYS A 211 11.84 -7.85 11.33
CA LYS A 211 12.56 -7.56 12.58
C LYS A 211 13.60 -6.48 12.33
N PHE A 212 13.68 -5.54 13.26
CA PHE A 212 14.63 -4.44 13.28
C PHE A 212 15.55 -4.62 14.49
N GLU A 213 16.85 -4.74 14.25
CA GLU A 213 17.89 -4.87 15.26
C GLU A 213 18.94 -3.77 15.07
N ASN A 214 18.89 -2.76 15.92
CA ASN A 214 19.81 -1.61 15.91
C ASN A 214 19.93 -0.91 14.55
N VAL A 215 18.82 -0.78 13.83
CA VAL A 215 18.81 -0.16 12.51
C VAL A 215 19.06 1.35 12.67
N ALA A 216 20.17 1.83 12.12
CA ALA A 216 20.52 3.24 12.15
C ALA A 216 19.71 4.03 11.11
N LEU A 217 18.99 5.04 11.57
CA LEU A 217 18.18 5.93 10.75
C LEU A 217 18.75 7.33 10.77
N ALA A 218 18.90 7.95 9.60
CA ALA A 218 19.26 9.36 9.49
C ALA A 218 18.12 10.26 9.96
N ALA A 219 18.42 11.53 10.22
CA ALA A 219 17.43 12.52 10.64
C ALA A 219 16.26 12.66 9.63
N ASP A 220 16.56 12.55 8.33
CA ASP A 220 15.58 12.67 7.24
C ASP A 220 14.79 11.38 6.96
N ALA A 221 15.01 10.33 7.75
CA ALA A 221 14.15 9.14 7.75
C ALA A 221 12.80 9.40 8.44
N LEU A 222 12.72 10.38 9.35
CA LEU A 222 11.47 10.75 10.01
C LEU A 222 10.46 11.28 8.96
N LEU A 223 9.26 10.72 8.96
CA LEU A 223 8.14 11.15 8.13
C LEU A 223 7.17 11.97 8.97
N GLY A 224 7.09 13.27 8.70
CA GLY A 224 6.29 14.22 9.47
C GLY A 224 6.97 14.66 10.76
N THR A 225 6.16 14.84 11.80
CA THR A 225 6.61 15.38 13.10
C THR A 225 6.77 14.26 14.12
N GLU A 226 7.87 14.29 14.88
CA GLU A 226 8.16 13.34 15.94
C GLU A 226 7.02 13.28 16.97
N GLY A 227 6.56 12.07 17.26
CA GLY A 227 5.48 11.77 18.22
C GLY A 227 4.07 12.10 17.74
N GLN A 228 3.90 12.52 16.48
CA GLN A 228 2.62 12.93 15.88
C GLN A 228 2.24 12.11 14.65
N GLY A 229 2.79 10.90 14.52
CA GLY A 229 2.56 10.00 13.39
C GLY A 229 1.22 9.26 13.42
N LEU A 230 0.64 9.04 14.61
CA LEU A 230 -0.59 8.23 14.74
C LEU A 230 -1.80 8.82 13.98
N PRO A 231 -2.16 10.12 14.11
CA PRO A 231 -3.31 10.66 13.39
C PRO A 231 -3.16 10.60 11.86
N VAL A 232 -1.91 10.74 11.37
CA VAL A 232 -1.60 10.62 9.94
C VAL A 232 -1.78 9.17 9.47
N LEU A 233 -1.30 8.21 10.27
CA LEU A 233 -1.43 6.79 9.99
C LEU A 233 -2.88 6.34 9.98
N GLU A 234 -3.69 6.75 10.96
CA GLU A 234 -5.13 6.47 11.04
C GLU A 234 -5.85 6.98 9.78
N ALA A 235 -5.63 8.24 9.41
CA ALA A 235 -6.27 8.82 8.24
C ALA A 235 -5.84 8.13 6.93
N ALA A 236 -4.59 7.65 6.84
CA ALA A 236 -4.13 6.90 5.66
C ALA A 236 -4.74 5.50 5.60
N ILE A 237 -4.88 4.83 6.75
CA ILE A 237 -5.57 3.54 6.86
C ILE A 237 -7.05 3.67 6.52
N ASP A 238 -7.73 4.73 6.95
CA ASP A 238 -9.13 4.98 6.58
C ASP A 238 -9.31 5.09 5.05
N ARG A 239 -8.40 5.79 4.36
CA ARG A 239 -8.39 5.87 2.90
C ARG A 239 -8.11 4.52 2.24
N ALA A 240 -7.17 3.76 2.78
CA ALA A 240 -6.89 2.40 2.29
C ALA A 240 -8.09 1.47 2.50
N ILE A 241 -8.79 1.55 3.63
CA ILE A 241 -10.03 0.81 3.89
C ILE A 241 -11.11 1.18 2.86
N ALA A 242 -11.27 2.47 2.54
CA ALA A 242 -12.21 2.89 1.49
C ALA A 242 -11.86 2.30 0.12
N GLY A 243 -10.57 2.24 -0.24
CA GLY A 243 -10.09 1.57 -1.45
C GLY A 243 -10.38 0.06 -1.43
N LEU A 244 -10.10 -0.63 -0.33
CA LEU A 244 -10.38 -2.04 -0.16
C LEU A 244 -11.89 -2.36 -0.23
N CYS A 245 -12.74 -1.47 0.27
CA CYS A 245 -14.19 -1.58 0.10
C CYS A 245 -14.60 -1.52 -1.38
N ALA A 246 -13.98 -0.66 -2.18
CA ALA A 246 -14.23 -0.59 -3.63
C ALA A 246 -13.76 -1.88 -4.34
N GLU A 247 -12.60 -2.42 -3.96
CA GLU A 247 -12.12 -3.72 -4.42
C GLU A 247 -13.14 -4.84 -4.14
N ALA A 248 -13.65 -4.90 -2.91
CA ALA A 248 -14.66 -5.88 -2.52
C ALA A 248 -15.95 -5.77 -3.37
N VAL A 249 -16.35 -4.55 -3.76
CA VAL A 249 -17.48 -4.34 -4.68
C VAL A 249 -17.20 -4.93 -6.06
N GLY A 250 -15.97 -4.77 -6.57
CA GLY A 250 -15.50 -5.41 -7.80
C GLY A 250 -15.61 -6.94 -7.75
N CYS A 251 -15.09 -7.54 -6.68
CA CYS A 251 -15.20 -8.98 -6.43
C CYS A 251 -16.66 -9.46 -6.40
N MET A 252 -17.50 -8.76 -5.62
CA MET A 252 -18.92 -9.09 -5.49
C MET A 252 -19.66 -9.00 -6.81
N ARG A 253 -19.30 -8.05 -7.69
CA ARG A 253 -19.90 -7.93 -9.01
C ARG A 253 -19.62 -9.18 -9.85
N VAL A 254 -18.36 -9.60 -9.95
CA VAL A 254 -17.97 -10.79 -10.71
C VAL A 254 -18.68 -12.04 -10.17
N LEU A 255 -18.70 -12.22 -8.84
CA LEU A 255 -19.38 -13.35 -8.21
C LEU A 255 -20.89 -13.36 -8.51
N THR A 256 -21.53 -12.19 -8.46
CA THR A 256 -22.96 -12.05 -8.75
C THR A 256 -23.23 -12.40 -10.22
N ASP A 257 -22.48 -11.83 -11.14
CA ASP A 257 -22.66 -12.03 -12.59
C ASP A 257 -22.44 -13.50 -12.97
N ALA A 258 -21.38 -14.13 -12.44
CA ALA A 258 -21.09 -15.55 -12.66
C ALA A 258 -22.18 -16.46 -12.07
N THR A 259 -22.69 -16.14 -10.87
CA THR A 259 -23.78 -16.90 -10.23
C THR A 259 -25.07 -16.80 -11.03
N VAL A 260 -25.44 -15.59 -11.48
CA VAL A 260 -26.62 -15.37 -12.32
C VAL A 260 -26.52 -16.18 -13.61
N GLU A 261 -25.35 -16.19 -14.24
CA GLU A 261 -25.17 -16.92 -15.50
C GLU A 261 -25.20 -18.44 -15.31
N TYR A 262 -24.60 -18.93 -14.23
CA TYR A 262 -24.70 -20.35 -13.86
C TYR A 262 -26.16 -20.77 -13.62
N CYS A 263 -26.93 -19.97 -12.88
CA CYS A 263 -28.34 -20.25 -12.59
C CYS A 263 -29.23 -20.31 -13.85
N LYS A 264 -28.89 -19.59 -14.93
CA LYS A 264 -29.63 -19.67 -16.20
C LYS A 264 -29.33 -20.93 -17.00
N THR A 265 -28.13 -21.47 -16.85
CA THR A 265 -27.63 -22.59 -17.67
C THR A 265 -27.75 -23.94 -16.97
N ARG A 266 -27.78 -23.95 -15.63
CA ARG A 266 -27.94 -25.14 -14.81
C ARG A 266 -29.39 -25.62 -14.79
N LYS A 267 -29.60 -26.89 -15.15
CA LYS A 267 -30.88 -27.62 -14.99
C LYS A 267 -30.84 -28.53 -13.77
#